data_AF-A0A934GBT5-F1
#
_entry.id   AF-A0A934GBT5-F1
#
_cell.length_a   1.000
_cell.length_b   1.000
_cell.length_c   1.000
_cell.angle_alpha   90.00
_cell.angle_beta   90.00
_cell.angle_gamma   90.00
#
_symmetry.space_group_name_H-M   'P 1'
#
loop_
_entity.id
_entity.type
_entity.pdbx_description
1 polymer ?
#
loop_
_entity_poly.entity_id
_entity_poly.type
_entity_poly.pdbx_seq_one_letter_code
_entity_poly.pdbx_strand_id
1 'polypeptide(L)'
;MIDTSASSSSVLSVRLSDQERLLLEAASAQARTNLSDFVRRKALEAAETDILERRIIAIPAKDWERFEAWAAEPARENAGLKELSKRPPTWRK
;
A
#
# COMPACT_ATOMS: atom_id res chain seq x y z
N MET A 1 -33.71 -4.16 -0.74
CA MET A 1 -33.06 -4.98 -1.77
C MET A 1 -31.58 -4.71 -1.67
N ILE A 2 -30.80 -5.68 -1.17
CA ILE A 2 -29.35 -5.59 -1.15
C ILE A 2 -28.90 -6.15 -2.49
N ASP A 3 -28.45 -5.27 -3.40
CA ASP A 3 -27.79 -5.72 -4.63
C ASP A 3 -26.50 -6.44 -4.23
N THR A 4 -26.54 -7.76 -4.31
CA THR A 4 -25.34 -8.59 -4.28
C THR A 4 -24.66 -8.37 -5.63
N SER A 5 -23.71 -7.46 -5.69
CA SER A 5 -22.82 -7.30 -6.84
C SER A 5 -22.18 -8.66 -7.11
N ALA A 6 -22.61 -9.33 -8.18
CA ALA A 6 -21.91 -10.51 -8.68
C ALA A 6 -20.44 -10.10 -8.87
N SER A 7 -19.52 -10.79 -8.19
CA SER A 7 -18.09 -10.54 -8.32
C SER A 7 -17.66 -10.89 -9.75
N SER A 8 -17.67 -9.91 -10.64
CA SER A 8 -17.20 -10.08 -12.00
C SER A 8 -15.68 -10.28 -11.95
N SER A 9 -15.23 -11.50 -12.25
CA SER A 9 -13.81 -11.77 -12.43
C SER A 9 -13.33 -11.06 -13.69
N SER A 10 -12.31 -10.20 -13.58
CA SER A 10 -11.62 -9.63 -14.73
C SER A 10 -10.37 -10.44 -15.07
N VAL A 11 -10.03 -10.50 -16.36
CA VAL A 11 -8.83 -11.20 -16.85
C VAL A 11 -7.69 -10.20 -16.99
N LEU A 12 -6.53 -10.53 -16.42
CA LEU A 12 -5.28 -9.81 -16.64
C LEU A 12 -4.43 -10.54 -17.68
N SER A 13 -4.32 -9.97 -18.88
CA SER A 13 -3.50 -10.52 -19.97
C SER A 13 -2.14 -9.81 -20.02
N VAL A 14 -1.05 -10.56 -19.83
CA VAL A 14 0.32 -10.04 -19.85
C VAL A 14 1.11 -10.76 -20.94
N ARG A 15 1.86 -10.01 -21.73
CA ARG A 15 2.80 -10.57 -22.72
C ARG A 15 4.12 -10.88 -22.03
N LEU A 16 4.66 -12.06 -22.31
CA LEU A 16 5.95 -12.52 -21.81
C LEU A 16 6.80 -12.94 -22.99
N SER A 17 8.10 -12.70 -22.91
CA SER A 17 9.09 -13.41 -23.69
C SER A 17 9.18 -14.89 -23.26
N ASP A 18 9.77 -15.72 -24.11
CA ASP A 18 9.96 -17.14 -23.80
C ASP A 18 10.82 -17.34 -22.54
N GLN A 19 11.84 -16.50 -22.35
CA GLN A 19 12.71 -16.56 -21.19
C GLN A 19 11.98 -16.21 -19.88
N GLU A 20 11.16 -15.16 -19.89
CA GLU A 20 10.35 -14.78 -18.72
C GLU A 20 9.34 -15.89 -18.39
N ARG A 21 8.71 -16.48 -19.40
CA ARG A 21 7.77 -17.58 -19.21
C ARG A 21 8.45 -18.79 -18.58
N LEU A 22 9.60 -19.21 -19.09
CA LEU A 22 10.36 -20.35 -18.57
C LEU A 22 10.75 -20.15 -17.10
N LEU A 23 11.19 -18.94 -16.74
CA LEU A 23 11.53 -18.59 -15.37
C LEU A 23 10.31 -18.70 -14.44
N LEU A 24 9.16 -18.15 -14.85
CA LEU A 24 7.94 -18.18 -14.05
C LEU A 24 7.37 -19.61 -13.91
N GLU A 25 7.47 -20.43 -14.96
CA GLU A 25 7.07 -21.84 -14.91
C GLU A 25 7.95 -22.62 -13.93
N ALA A 26 9.28 -22.47 -13.98
CA ALA A 26 10.19 -23.09 -13.03
C ALA A 26 9.89 -22.68 -11.57
N ALA A 27 9.64 -21.39 -11.34
CA ALA A 27 9.29 -20.87 -10.02
C ALA A 27 7.93 -21.40 -9.52
N SER A 28 6.93 -21.49 -10.40
CA SER A 28 5.62 -22.08 -10.06
C SER A 28 5.72 -23.56 -9.70
N ALA A 29 6.55 -24.31 -10.42
CA ALA A 29 6.81 -25.73 -10.15
C ALA A 29 7.48 -25.91 -8.78
N GLN A 30 8.50 -25.10 -8.47
CA GLN A 30 9.14 -25.09 -7.15
C GLN A 30 8.14 -24.74 -6.03
N ALA A 31 7.24 -23.79 -6.28
CA ALA A 31 6.17 -23.39 -5.37
C ALA A 31 4.98 -24.35 -5.35
N ARG A 32 5.01 -25.47 -6.10
CA ARG A 32 3.97 -26.49 -6.20
C ARG A 32 2.58 -25.92 -6.54
N THR A 33 2.55 -24.97 -7.46
CA THR A 33 1.32 -24.33 -7.95
C THR A 33 1.36 -24.21 -9.47
N ASN A 34 0.21 -23.94 -10.10
CA ASN A 34 0.20 -23.59 -11.52
C ASN A 34 0.70 -22.15 -11.73
N LEU A 35 1.08 -21.84 -12.97
CA LEU A 35 1.62 -20.55 -13.39
C LEU A 35 0.69 -19.38 -13.10
N SER A 36 -0.61 -19.50 -13.42
CA SER A 36 -1.58 -18.42 -13.22
C SER A 36 -1.74 -18.06 -11.75
N ASP A 37 -1.89 -19.06 -10.87
CA ASP A 37 -2.01 -18.85 -9.43
C ASP A 37 -0.71 -18.32 -8.81
N PHE A 38 0.44 -18.78 -9.31
CA PHE A 38 1.74 -18.27 -8.91
C PHE A 38 1.86 -16.77 -9.21
N VAL A 39 1.62 -16.38 -10.48
CA VAL A 39 1.72 -15.00 -10.93
C VAL A 39 0.72 -14.11 -10.21
N ARG A 40 -0.55 -14.56 -10.07
CA ARG A 40 -1.59 -13.81 -9.34
C ARG A 40 -1.17 -13.53 -7.90
N ARG A 41 -0.70 -14.56 -7.19
CA ARG A 41 -0.28 -14.41 -5.79
C ARG A 41 0.93 -13.49 -5.66
N LYS A 42 1.95 -13.65 -6.50
CA LYS A 42 3.15 -12.81 -6.47
C LYS A 42 2.86 -11.36 -6.84
N ALA A 43 1.95 -11.11 -7.77
CA ALA A 43 1.52 -9.75 -8.10
C ALA A 43 0.80 -9.08 -6.92
N LEU A 44 -0.06 -9.81 -6.19
CA LEU A 44 -0.73 -9.30 -5.00
C LEU A 44 0.26 -9.04 -3.85
N GLU A 45 1.14 -9.99 -3.55
CA GLU A 45 2.18 -9.83 -2.51
C GLU A 45 3.05 -8.58 -2.78
N ALA A 46 3.44 -8.35 -4.03
CA ALA A 46 4.20 -7.17 -4.43
C ALA A 46 3.38 -5.88 -4.26
N ALA A 47 2.13 -5.86 -4.74
CA ALA A 47 1.26 -4.70 -4.60
C ALA A 47 0.98 -4.34 -3.13
N GLU A 48 0.79 -5.34 -2.27
CA GLU A 48 0.62 -5.16 -0.83
C GLU A 48 1.88 -4.57 -0.20
N THR A 49 3.06 -5.07 -0.57
CA THR A 49 4.34 -4.55 -0.08
C THR A 49 4.52 -3.08 -0.48
N ASP A 50 4.28 -2.75 -1.75
CA ASP A 50 4.41 -1.37 -2.25
C ASP A 50 3.43 -0.40 -1.57
N ILE A 51 2.21 -0.86 -1.25
CA ILE A 51 1.23 -0.08 -0.50
C ILE A 51 1.64 0.10 0.96
N LEU A 52 2.23 -0.94 1.57
CA LEU A 52 2.70 -0.89 2.96
C LEU A 52 3.92 0.03 3.12
N GLU A 53 4.88 -0.01 2.20
CA GLU A 53 6.05 0.88 2.21
C GLU A 53 5.65 2.36 2.20
N ARG A 54 4.53 2.72 1.54
CA ARG A 54 4.00 4.09 1.56
C ARG A 54 3.55 4.58 2.94
N ARG A 55 3.42 3.70 3.93
CA ARG A 55 2.99 4.04 5.30
C ARG A 55 4.15 4.16 6.28
N ILE A 56 5.36 3.74 5.90
CA ILE A 56 6.53 3.81 6.77
C ILE A 56 7.22 5.15 6.52
N ILE A 57 7.06 6.07 7.46
CA ILE A 57 7.87 7.29 7.50
C ILE A 57 9.13 6.96 8.29
N ALA A 58 10.21 6.66 7.57
CA ALA A 58 11.51 6.42 8.18
C ALA A 58 12.15 7.74 8.62
N ILE A 59 12.47 7.86 9.91
CA ILE A 59 13.27 8.95 10.43
C ILE A 59 14.74 8.51 10.40
N PRO A 60 15.63 9.22 9.69
CA PRO A 60 17.05 8.90 9.70
C PRO A 60 17.58 8.86 11.14
N ALA A 61 18.47 7.91 11.46
CA ALA A 61 18.95 7.72 12.84
C ALA A 61 19.53 9.01 13.46
N LYS A 62 20.23 9.82 12.65
CA LYS A 62 20.78 11.14 13.07
C LYS A 62 19.73 12.16 13.51
N ASP A 63 18.48 12.00 13.06
CA ASP A 63 17.37 12.91 13.33
C ASP A 63 16.43 12.36 14.42
N TRP A 64 16.69 11.14 14.92
CA TRP A 64 15.83 10.44 15.87
C TRP A 64 15.68 11.21 17.20
N GLU A 65 16.80 11.56 17.83
CA GLU A 65 16.80 12.27 19.12
C GLU A 65 16.07 13.63 19.02
N ARG A 66 16.26 14.35 17.91
CA ARG A 66 15.56 15.63 17.68
C ARG A 66 14.06 15.42 17.52
N PHE A 67 13.65 14.36 16.84
CA PHE A 67 12.24 14.04 16.69
C PHE A 67 11.61 13.64 18.02
N GLU A 68 12.26 12.79 18.83
CA GLU A 68 11.76 12.41 20.15
C GLU A 68 11.62 13.62 21.08
N ALA A 69 12.62 14.51 21.11
CA ALA A 69 12.55 15.74 21.90
C ALA A 69 11.35 16.60 21.47
N TRP A 70 11.16 16.79 20.16
CA TRP A 70 10.01 17.53 19.63
C TRP A 70 8.66 16.86 19.95
N ALA A 71 8.57 15.53 19.87
CA ALA A 71 7.34 14.79 20.15
C ALA A 71 6.95 14.82 21.64
N ALA A 72 7.94 14.95 22.53
CA ALA A 72 7.74 15.08 23.97
C ALA A 72 7.38 16.51 24.41
N GLU A 73 7.61 17.51 23.57
CA GLU A 73 7.24 18.90 23.87
C GLU A 73 5.72 19.07 23.92
N PRO A 74 5.19 19.90 24.85
CA PRO A 74 3.78 20.22 24.90
C PRO A 74 3.34 20.91 23.60
N ALA A 75 2.09 20.64 23.19
CA ALA A 75 1.51 21.26 22.01
C ALA A 75 1.53 22.78 22.12
N ARG A 76 2.15 23.43 21.13
CA ARG A 76 2.19 24.90 21.04
C ARG A 76 0.88 25.43 20.47
N GLU A 77 0.39 26.53 21.02
CA GLU A 77 -0.77 27.21 20.47
C GLU A 77 -0.45 27.76 19.07
N ASN A 78 -1.35 27.52 18.12
CA ASN A 78 -1.29 28.08 16.78
C ASN A 78 -2.62 28.75 16.46
N ALA A 79 -2.62 30.09 16.41
CA ALA A 79 -3.81 30.89 16.15
C ALA A 79 -4.50 30.50 14.84
N GLY A 80 -3.73 30.20 13.78
CA GLY A 80 -4.26 29.75 12.49
C GLY A 80 -4.99 28.40 12.59
N LEU A 81 -4.43 27.43 13.32
CA LEU A 81 -5.10 26.14 13.56
C LEU A 81 -6.37 26.30 14.40
N LYS A 82 -6.36 27.19 15.39
CA LYS A 82 -7.52 27.52 16.23
C LYS A 82 -8.65 28.18 15.43
N GLU A 83 -8.33 29.03 14.47
CA GLU A 83 -9.35 29.60 13.56
C GLU A 83 -9.84 28.56 12.55
N LEU A 84 -8.96 27.69 12.05
CA LEU A 84 -9.33 26.64 11.10
C LEU A 84 -10.29 25.62 11.73
N SER A 85 -10.07 25.23 12.99
CA SER A 85 -10.91 24.24 13.69
C SER A 85 -12.36 24.68 13.89
N LYS A 86 -12.65 25.98 13.76
CA LYS A 86 -14.01 26.53 13.84
C LYS A 86 -14.77 26.42 12.52
N ARG A 87 -14.08 26.15 11.40
CA ARG A 87 -14.70 26.09 10.08
C ARG A 87 -15.30 24.69 9.85
N PRO A 88 -16.44 24.59 9.15
CA PRO A 88 -17.00 23.29 8.80
C PRO A 88 -16.02 22.51 7.90
N PRO A 89 -15.85 21.20 8.13
CA PRO A 89 -15.01 20.38 7.27
C PRO A 89 -15.58 20.32 5.85
N THR A 90 -14.73 20.52 4.85
CA THR A 90 -15.13 20.59 3.42
C THR A 90 -15.65 19.27 2.87
N TRP A 91 -15.46 18.16 3.58
CA TRP A 91 -15.88 16.81 3.18
C TRP A 91 -17.19 16.34 3.82
N ARG A 92 -17.80 17.12 4.73
CA ARG A 92 -19.18 16.87 5.17
C ARG A 92 -20.13 17.63 4.26
N LYS A 93 -20.91 16.89 3.45
CA LYS A 93 -22.11 17.41 2.79
C LYS A 93 -23.26 17.44 3.77
#